data_AF-A0A087B410-F1
#
_entry.id   AF-A0A087B410-F1
#
_cell.length_a   1.000
_cell.length_b   1.000
_cell.length_c   1.000
_cell.angle_alpha   90.00
_cell.angle_beta   90.00
_cell.angle_gamma   90.00
#
_symmetry.space_group_name_H-M   'P 1'
#
loop_
_entity.id
_entity.type
_entity.pdbx_description
1 polymer ?
#
loop_
_entity_poly.entity_id
_entity_poly.type
_entity_poly.pdbx_seq_one_letter_code
_entity_poly.pdbx_strand_id
1 'polypeptide(L)'
;MSDTINLTPTPRTPDADQRPIRIQYGDVKMDLPRLDDSTQLPIELIIAGMGAASQGWDNLDNEQKMAFMATILAFLTKQYPKFARELDRKSGDKVRDLGLIFDAWATATTELDPKA
;
A
#
# COMPACT_ATOMS: atom_id res chain seq x y z
N MET A 1 12.82 9.48 39.84
CA MET A 1 11.43 9.79 39.46
C MET A 1 11.35 9.56 37.96
N SER A 2 10.46 8.67 37.51
CA SER A 2 10.28 8.41 36.08
C SER A 2 9.25 9.40 35.56
N ASP A 3 9.68 10.40 34.80
CA ASP A 3 8.78 11.32 34.12
C ASP A 3 8.11 10.58 32.96
N THR A 4 6.92 10.04 33.20
CA THR A 4 6.11 9.41 32.16
C THR A 4 5.45 10.49 31.30
N ILE A 5 5.83 10.54 30.02
CA ILE A 5 5.16 11.38 29.02
C ILE A 5 3.87 10.68 28.59
N ASN A 6 2.72 11.28 28.91
CA ASN A 6 1.42 10.78 28.48
C ASN A 6 1.07 11.37 27.10
N LEU A 7 0.89 10.49 26.11
CA LEU A 7 0.44 10.85 24.77
C LEU A 7 -1.01 10.41 24.61
N THR A 8 -1.92 11.35 24.33
CA THR A 8 -3.33 11.06 24.03
C THR A 8 -3.53 11.10 22.52
N PRO A 9 -4.16 10.07 21.90
CA PRO A 9 -4.48 10.10 20.49
C PRO A 9 -5.39 11.29 20.14
N THR A 10 -5.05 12.03 19.08
CA THR A 10 -5.87 13.14 18.60
C THR A 10 -6.95 12.62 17.64
N PRO A 11 -8.24 12.91 17.87
CA PRO A 11 -9.30 12.57 16.93
C PRO A 11 -9.19 13.39 15.63
N ARG A 12 -9.59 12.79 14.51
CA ARG A 12 -9.41 13.35 13.17
C ARG A 12 -10.49 14.38 12.82
N THR A 13 -10.08 15.45 12.14
CA THR A 13 -10.93 16.28 11.29
C THR A 13 -10.77 15.84 9.83
N PRO A 14 -11.83 15.39 9.13
CA PRO A 14 -11.73 14.91 7.75
C PRO A 14 -11.54 16.08 6.78
N ASP A 15 -10.31 16.37 6.37
CA ASP A 15 -9.98 17.55 5.52
C ASP A 15 -9.46 17.21 4.11
N ALA A 16 -9.32 15.92 3.76
CA ALA A 16 -8.79 15.48 2.47
C ALA A 16 -9.77 14.55 1.73
N ASP A 17 -9.66 14.49 0.40
CA ASP A 17 -10.40 13.55 -0.45
C ASP A 17 -10.04 12.09 -0.08
N GLN A 18 -10.94 11.46 0.68
CA GLN A 18 -10.76 10.11 1.23
C GLN A 18 -11.18 9.00 0.24
N ARG A 19 -11.50 9.34 -1.01
CA ARG A 19 -11.96 8.35 -1.98
C ARG A 19 -10.87 7.30 -2.23
N PRO A 20 -11.22 6.00 -2.22
CA PRO A 20 -10.26 4.94 -2.48
C PRO A 20 -9.79 4.96 -3.93
N ILE A 21 -8.59 4.43 -4.15
CA ILE A 21 -8.00 4.21 -5.47
C ILE A 21 -8.61 2.96 -6.09
N ARG A 22 -9.28 3.12 -7.23
CA ARG A 22 -9.90 2.00 -7.95
C ARG A 22 -8.92 1.38 -8.92
N ILE A 23 -8.58 0.11 -8.70
CA ILE A 23 -7.75 -0.68 -9.62
C ILE A 23 -8.52 -1.91 -10.07
N GLN A 24 -8.38 -2.28 -11.35
CA GLN A 24 -8.86 -3.55 -11.86
C GLN A 24 -7.68 -4.40 -12.33
N TYR A 25 -7.51 -5.58 -11.71
CA TYR A 25 -6.56 -6.60 -12.16
C TYR A 25 -7.34 -7.79 -12.72
N GLY A 26 -7.23 -8.01 -14.04
CA GLY A 26 -8.04 -9.00 -14.73
C GLY A 26 -9.54 -8.76 -14.49
N ASP A 27 -10.21 -9.75 -13.89
CA ASP A 27 -11.65 -9.69 -13.58
C ASP A 27 -11.93 -9.17 -12.15
N VAL A 28 -10.88 -8.81 -11.39
CA VAL A 28 -10.97 -8.37 -9.99
C VAL A 28 -10.87 -6.86 -9.89
N LYS A 29 -11.91 -6.23 -9.34
CA LYS A 29 -11.92 -4.80 -8.98
C LYS A 29 -11.56 -4.64 -7.50
N MET A 30 -10.68 -3.70 -7.20
CA MET A 30 -10.14 -3.41 -5.88
C MET A 30 -10.28 -1.91 -5.58
N ASP A 31 -10.78 -1.58 -4.40
CA ASP A 31 -10.88 -0.21 -3.87
C ASP A 31 -9.77 -0.02 -2.84
N LEU A 32 -8.55 0.29 -3.30
CA LEU A 32 -7.37 0.39 -2.45
C LEU A 32 -7.36 1.69 -1.63
N PRO A 33 -6.86 1.66 -0.38
CA PRO A 33 -6.67 2.89 0.39
C PRO A 33 -5.64 3.79 -0.31
N ARG A 34 -5.69 5.10 -0.10
CA ARG A 34 -4.66 5.98 -0.67
C ARG A 34 -3.32 5.77 0.06
N LEU A 35 -2.21 5.70 -0.68
CA LEU A 35 -0.88 5.52 -0.07
C LEU A 35 -0.39 6.75 0.73
N ASP A 36 -1.00 7.91 0.51
CA ASP A 36 -0.71 9.15 1.24
C ASP A 36 -1.62 9.36 2.47
N ASP A 37 -2.68 8.55 2.63
CA ASP A 37 -3.58 8.61 3.78
C ASP A 37 -3.24 7.50 4.78
N SER A 38 -2.32 7.81 5.70
CA SER A 38 -1.91 6.89 6.78
C SER A 38 -3.04 6.46 7.72
N THR A 39 -4.21 7.11 7.66
CA THR A 39 -5.37 6.72 8.48
C THR A 39 -6.14 5.52 7.91
N GLN A 40 -5.98 5.26 6.60
CA GLN A 40 -6.64 4.16 5.90
C GLN A 40 -5.69 3.00 5.62
N LEU A 41 -4.39 3.22 5.71
CA LEU A 41 -3.39 2.19 5.50
C LEU A 41 -3.28 1.25 6.70
N PRO A 42 -3.27 -0.07 6.48
CA PRO A 42 -2.82 -1.03 7.47
C PRO A 42 -1.42 -0.67 7.98
N ILE A 43 -1.19 -0.89 9.28
CA ILE A 43 0.09 -0.59 9.92
C ILE A 43 1.26 -1.35 9.27
N GLU A 44 1.01 -2.55 8.75
CA GLU A 44 1.99 -3.37 8.06
C GLU A 44 2.51 -2.69 6.79
N LEU A 45 1.61 -2.02 6.03
CA LEU A 45 2.00 -1.26 4.84
C LEU A 45 2.74 0.02 5.20
N ILE A 46 2.39 0.68 6.31
CA ILE A 46 3.12 1.84 6.82
C ILE A 46 4.56 1.43 7.18
N ILE A 47 4.73 0.33 7.93
CA ILE A 47 6.05 -0.19 8.32
C ILE A 47 6.89 -0.52 7.08
N ALA A 48 6.30 -1.23 6.11
CA ALA A 48 7.00 -1.60 4.88
C ALA A 48 7.35 -0.35 4.04
N GLY A 49 6.44 0.62 3.96
CA GLY A 49 6.64 1.90 3.28
C GLY A 49 7.72 2.78 3.92
N MET A 50 7.85 2.78 5.26
CA MET A 50 8.93 3.47 5.96
C MET A 50 10.31 2.90 5.61
N GLY A 51 10.40 1.58 5.42
CA GLY A 51 11.61 0.94 4.90
C GLY A 51 12.00 1.48 3.52
N ALA A 52 11.04 1.53 2.60
CA ALA A 52 11.26 2.06 1.24
C ALA A 52 11.51 3.57 1.20
N ALA A 53 10.83 4.36 2.03
CA ALA A 53 10.97 5.81 2.08
C ALA A 53 12.29 6.26 2.73
N SER A 54 12.78 5.52 3.74
CA SER A 54 14.01 5.88 4.47
C SER A 54 15.29 5.64 3.66
N GLN A 55 15.32 4.59 2.83
CA GLN A 55 16.47 4.24 2.00
C GLN A 55 16.31 4.72 0.55
N GLY A 56 15.07 4.88 0.07
CA GLY A 56 14.74 5.09 -1.35
C GLY A 56 14.60 3.73 -2.05
N TRP A 57 13.53 3.55 -2.84
CA TRP A 57 13.22 2.28 -3.50
C TRP A 57 14.38 1.71 -4.32
N ASP A 58 15.10 2.57 -5.04
CA ASP A 58 16.23 2.15 -5.88
C ASP A 58 17.44 1.67 -5.08
N ASN A 59 17.55 2.11 -3.82
CA ASN A 59 18.63 1.72 -2.92
C ASN A 59 18.31 0.47 -2.09
N LEU A 60 17.07 -0.03 -2.14
CA LEU A 60 16.72 -1.28 -1.50
C LEU A 60 17.37 -2.47 -2.22
N ASP A 61 17.91 -3.41 -1.44
CA ASP A 61 18.35 -4.69 -1.97
C ASP A 61 17.15 -5.57 -2.39
N ASN A 62 17.47 -6.69 -3.05
CA ASN A 62 16.43 -7.60 -3.55
C ASN A 62 15.60 -8.23 -2.42
N GLU A 63 16.19 -8.47 -1.25
CA GLU A 63 15.49 -9.08 -0.12
C GLU A 63 14.49 -8.09 0.49
N GLN A 64 14.90 -6.83 0.66
CA GLN A 64 14.04 -5.74 1.13
C GLN A 64 12.89 -5.47 0.15
N LYS A 65 13.18 -5.43 -1.16
CA LYS A 65 12.14 -5.32 -2.20
C LYS A 65 11.17 -6.49 -2.12
N MET A 66 11.66 -7.73 -1.98
CA MET A 66 10.82 -8.91 -1.84
C MET A 66 9.97 -8.89 -0.56
N ALA A 67 10.52 -8.43 0.57
CA ALA A 67 9.77 -8.31 1.82
C ALA A 67 8.64 -7.27 1.73
N PHE A 68 8.92 -6.14 1.06
CA PHE A 68 7.91 -5.13 0.77
C PHE A 68 6.79 -5.70 -0.12
N MET A 69 7.16 -6.36 -1.21
CA MET A 69 6.20 -7.01 -2.13
C MET A 69 5.38 -8.11 -1.44
N ALA A 70 6.01 -8.93 -0.58
CA ALA A 70 5.30 -9.94 0.20
C ALA A 70 4.26 -9.32 1.14
N THR A 71 4.56 -8.16 1.73
CA THR A 71 3.63 -7.42 2.59
C THR A 71 2.43 -6.92 1.79
N ILE A 72 2.65 -6.36 0.60
CA ILE A 72 1.57 -5.95 -0.31
C ILE A 72 0.73 -7.16 -0.71
N LEU A 73 1.36 -8.28 -1.09
CA LEU A 73 0.65 -9.49 -1.47
C LEU A 73 -0.22 -10.01 -0.33
N ALA A 74 0.32 -10.06 0.88
CA ALA A 74 -0.42 -10.50 2.06
C ALA A 74 -1.63 -9.60 2.32
N PHE A 75 -1.46 -8.28 2.21
CA PHE A 75 -2.55 -7.33 2.32
C PHE A 75 -3.62 -7.55 1.24
N LEU A 76 -3.23 -7.60 -0.03
CA LEU A 76 -4.16 -7.73 -1.16
C LEU A 76 -4.91 -9.07 -1.11
N THR A 77 -4.25 -10.17 -0.75
CA THR A 77 -4.91 -11.48 -0.68
C THR A 77 -5.85 -11.60 0.52
N LYS A 78 -5.55 -10.93 1.64
CA LYS A 78 -6.43 -10.81 2.80
C LYS A 78 -7.68 -9.97 2.47
N GLN A 79 -7.50 -8.81 1.84
CA GLN A 79 -8.58 -7.88 1.57
C GLN A 79 -9.42 -8.27 0.34
N TYR A 80 -8.79 -8.91 -0.65
CA TYR A 80 -9.40 -9.30 -1.91
C TYR A 80 -9.16 -10.79 -2.19
N PRO A 81 -9.91 -11.73 -1.57
CA PRO A 81 -9.66 -13.16 -1.73
C PRO A 81 -9.71 -13.68 -3.18
N LYS A 82 -10.45 -12.98 -4.06
CA LYS A 82 -10.51 -13.30 -5.49
C LYS A 82 -9.23 -12.93 -6.25
N PHE A 83 -8.45 -11.98 -5.72
CA PHE A 83 -7.17 -11.56 -6.29
C PHE A 83 -6.17 -12.71 -6.35
N ALA A 84 -6.03 -13.47 -5.26
CA ALA A 84 -5.14 -14.63 -5.22
C ALA A 84 -5.47 -15.64 -6.33
N ARG A 85 -6.76 -15.95 -6.49
CA ARG A 85 -7.23 -16.87 -7.53
C ARG A 85 -6.97 -16.33 -8.94
N GLU A 86 -7.12 -15.02 -9.13
CA GLU A 86 -6.88 -14.39 -10.42
C GLU A 86 -5.38 -14.37 -10.77
N LEU A 87 -4.51 -14.05 -9.81
CA LEU A 87 -3.05 -14.18 -9.93
C LEU A 87 -2.65 -15.62 -10.30
N ASP A 88 -3.21 -16.62 -9.63
CA ASP A 88 -2.89 -18.02 -9.90
C ASP A 88 -3.34 -18.46 -11.30
N ARG A 89 -4.49 -17.94 -11.77
CA ARG A 89 -5.09 -18.31 -13.04
C ARG A 89 -4.48 -17.61 -14.25
N LYS A 90 -4.22 -16.30 -14.15
CA LYS A 90 -3.84 -15.45 -15.30
C LYS A 90 -2.38 -15.03 -15.32
N SER A 91 -1.70 -15.00 -14.18
CA SER A 91 -0.35 -14.45 -14.10
C SER A 91 0.71 -15.47 -14.55
N GLY A 92 1.48 -15.12 -15.57
CA GLY A 92 2.72 -15.82 -15.96
C GLY A 92 3.94 -15.43 -15.12
N ASP A 93 3.89 -14.26 -14.47
CA ASP A 93 4.92 -13.74 -13.56
C ASP A 93 4.25 -12.90 -12.45
N LYS A 94 4.00 -13.54 -11.31
CA LYS A 94 3.24 -12.95 -10.19
C LYS A 94 3.98 -11.78 -9.52
N VAL A 95 5.30 -11.82 -9.51
CA VAL A 95 6.12 -10.77 -8.88
C VAL A 95 6.06 -9.52 -9.75
N ARG A 96 6.19 -9.67 -11.07
CA ARG A 96 6.03 -8.56 -12.02
C ARG A 96 4.63 -7.97 -11.97
N ASP A 97 3.59 -8.79 -11.97
CA ASP A 97 2.20 -8.31 -11.92
C ASP A 97 1.91 -7.55 -10.63
N LEU A 98 2.42 -8.04 -9.50
CA LEU A 98 2.31 -7.33 -8.23
C LEU A 98 3.03 -5.97 -8.28
N GLY A 99 4.19 -5.91 -8.94
CA GLY A 99 4.92 -4.67 -9.16
C GLY A 99 4.12 -3.65 -9.96
N LEU A 100 3.46 -4.10 -11.04
CA LEU A 100 2.59 -3.26 -11.86
C LEU A 100 1.37 -2.75 -11.09
N ILE A 101 0.76 -3.60 -10.25
CA ILE A 101 -0.37 -3.17 -9.42
C ILE A 101 0.06 -2.10 -8.42
N PHE A 102 1.21 -2.30 -7.77
CA PHE A 102 1.73 -1.33 -6.82
C PHE A 102 2.10 0.00 -7.49
N ASP A 103 2.74 -0.05 -8.66
CA ASP A 103 3.10 1.14 -9.44
C ASP A 103 1.85 1.93 -9.88
N ALA A 104 0.83 1.23 -10.38
CA ALA A 104 -0.46 1.85 -10.73
C ALA A 104 -1.14 2.46 -9.50
N TRP A 105 -1.04 1.81 -8.33
CA TRP A 105 -1.58 2.32 -7.08
C TRP A 105 -0.86 3.57 -6.58
N ALA A 106 0.46 3.60 -6.63
CA ALA A 106 1.27 4.75 -6.25
C ALA A 106 1.08 5.94 -7.19
N THR A 107 1.04 5.68 -8.49
CA THR A 107 0.78 6.70 -9.52
C THR A 107 -0.59 7.34 -9.32
N ALA A 108 -1.65 6.53 -9.19
CA ALA A 108 -3.01 7.03 -8.97
C ALA A 108 -3.17 7.77 -7.63
N THR A 109 -2.37 7.44 -6.62
CA THR A 109 -2.36 8.22 -5.36
C THR A 109 -1.76 9.60 -5.59
N THR A 110 -0.66 9.69 -6.36
CA THR A 110 0.05 10.95 -6.64
C THR A 110 -0.73 11.86 -7.59
N GLU A 111 -1.35 11.31 -8.63
CA GLU A 111 -2.15 12.06 -9.62
C GLU A 111 -3.46 12.62 -9.05
N LEU A 112 -3.93 12.10 -7.91
CA LEU A 112 -5.10 12.60 -7.19
C LEU A 112 -4.74 13.61 -6.09
N ASP A 113 -3.48 14.07 -6.02
CA ASP A 113 -3.10 15.23 -5.21
C ASP A 113 -3.45 16.52 -5.97
N PRO A 114 -4.42 17.33 -5.53
CA PRO A 114 -4.75 18.60 -6.17
C PRO A 114 -3.62 19.66 -6.05
N LYS A 115 -2.49 19.35 -5.42
CA LYS A 115 -1.31 20.22 -5.30
C LYS A 115 -0.14 19.84 -6.22
N ALA A 116 -0.25 18.77 -7.01
CA ALA A 116 0.76 18.39 -8.02
C ALA A 116 0.60 19.20 -9.32
#